data_AF-A0A6A4PQP2-F1
#
_entry.id   AF-A0A6A4PQP2-F1
#
_cell.length_a   1.000
_cell.length_b   1.000
_cell.length_c   1.000
_cell.angle_alpha   90.00
_cell.angle_beta   90.00
_cell.angle_gamma   90.00
#
_symmetry.space_group_name_H-M   'P 1'
#
loop_
_entity.id
_entity.type
_entity.pdbx_description
1 polymer ?
#
loop_
_entity_poly.entity_id
_entity_poly.type
_entity_poly.pdbx_seq_one_letter_code
_entity_poly.pdbx_strand_id
1 'polypeptide(L)'
;MQDSEREHREESNIESEYEQLARGIFGNGNIYPPVQTHFTTESRNCGGCNTEIHYGRYLTCFNASWHPKCLICRACNQPIYDNEFSIFGNYPYHSSCYKDYNYLKCDVCEGNVITNYAGHVGYMTRPFFMQKICTSHIHDGTPICFSCERMESRERGGYSDLYDGRKLCLECKDSAIMDTKECQSLYIEIQKFYENLHMNLDLKIPLLLVERQELIKVVERINNGNNDIFEPRGICLFSEKVTINTITRGPEFETGNRASSIRTKPRKLTRRPCGVTAILIVFGLPRLLTGSIIAHEMMHAWLHSDEGYHGLSDEVEEGICQFMAHMWLEAKRPHYESKLWVFFKFKIEQNTIPAYGDGFRAARQAVYKYGLHQTLQHIRTTGNFPF
;
A
#
# COMPACT_ATOMS: atom_id res chain seq x y z
N MET A 1 1.84 14.40 29.98
CA MET A 1 0.41 14.04 29.96
C MET A 1 -0.36 14.82 28.90
N GLN A 2 -0.13 16.13 28.73
CA GLN A 2 -0.75 16.92 27.66
C GLN A 2 -0.12 16.71 26.26
N ASP A 3 1.18 16.41 26.16
CA ASP A 3 1.83 16.12 24.86
C ASP A 3 1.43 14.75 24.27
N SER A 4 1.29 13.73 25.12
CA SER A 4 0.87 12.38 24.71
C SER A 4 -0.58 12.32 24.21
N GLU A 5 -1.48 13.16 24.74
CA GLU A 5 -2.87 13.25 24.28
C GLU A 5 -3.00 14.03 22.96
N ARG A 6 -2.06 14.94 22.70
CA ARG A 6 -2.00 15.72 21.46
C ARG A 6 -1.43 14.90 20.30
N GLU A 7 -0.36 14.15 20.56
CA GLU A 7 0.20 13.16 19.62
C GLU A 7 -0.83 12.07 19.28
N HIS A 8 -1.53 11.54 20.28
CA HIS A 8 -2.56 10.52 20.05
C HIS A 8 -3.74 11.03 19.21
N ARG A 9 -4.10 12.32 19.33
CA ARG A 9 -5.13 12.99 18.51
C ARG A 9 -4.66 13.25 17.07
N GLU A 10 -3.45 13.74 16.89
CA GLU A 10 -2.86 13.96 15.56
C GLU A 10 -2.70 12.62 14.81
N GLU A 11 -2.33 11.54 15.51
CA GLU A 11 -2.20 10.19 14.96
C GLU A 11 -3.54 9.52 14.63
N SER A 12 -4.56 9.66 15.47
CA SER A 12 -5.92 9.15 15.18
C SER A 12 -6.55 9.86 13.97
N ASN A 13 -6.19 11.12 13.76
CA ASN A 13 -6.62 11.89 12.60
C ASN A 13 -5.96 11.39 11.32
N ILE A 14 -4.68 11.01 11.36
CA ILE A 14 -3.95 10.46 10.21
C ILE A 14 -4.53 9.10 9.79
N GLU A 15 -4.78 8.20 10.74
CA GLU A 15 -5.37 6.88 10.47
C GLU A 15 -6.81 7.01 9.92
N SER A 16 -7.62 7.90 10.51
CA SER A 16 -8.96 8.23 10.01
C SER A 16 -8.94 8.91 8.63
N GLU A 17 -7.99 9.80 8.35
CA GLU A 17 -7.88 10.51 7.07
C GLU A 17 -7.48 9.53 5.95
N TYR A 18 -6.59 8.57 6.23
CA TYR A 18 -6.20 7.53 5.26
C TYR A 18 -7.27 6.45 5.06
N GLU A 19 -8.02 6.07 6.11
CA GLU A 19 -9.20 5.20 5.96
C GLU A 19 -10.34 5.88 5.20
N GLN A 20 -10.53 7.20 5.37
CA GLN A 20 -11.50 7.99 4.61
C GLN A 20 -11.07 8.17 3.15
N LEU A 21 -9.77 8.37 2.88
CA LEU A 21 -9.21 8.43 1.52
C LEU A 21 -9.36 7.10 0.78
N ALA A 22 -9.18 5.97 1.45
CA ALA A 22 -9.41 4.64 0.89
C ALA A 22 -10.89 4.36 0.55
N ARG A 23 -11.83 4.99 1.26
CA ARG A 23 -13.28 4.91 1.02
C ARG A 23 -13.81 5.96 0.02
N GLY A 24 -13.02 6.98 -0.30
CA GLY A 24 -13.42 8.15 -1.10
C GLY A 24 -13.19 8.05 -2.61
N ILE A 25 -12.86 6.85 -3.13
CA ILE A 25 -12.74 6.62 -4.58
C ILE A 25 -14.15 6.61 -5.15
N PHE A 26 -14.66 7.77 -5.57
CA PHE A 26 -15.63 8.03 -6.65
C PHE A 26 -16.20 9.46 -6.49
N GLY A 27 -15.33 10.47 -6.53
CA GLY A 27 -15.75 11.85 -6.72
C GLY A 27 -16.00 12.12 -8.20
N ASN A 28 -17.11 11.63 -8.75
CA ASN A 28 -17.58 12.11 -10.05
C ASN A 28 -17.83 13.62 -9.92
N GLY A 29 -17.18 14.41 -10.77
CA GLY A 29 -17.52 15.82 -10.94
C GLY A 29 -18.95 15.91 -11.46
N ASN A 30 -19.91 16.08 -10.55
CA ASN A 30 -21.30 16.21 -10.92
C ASN A 30 -21.51 17.58 -11.58
N ILE A 31 -21.82 17.54 -12.87
CA ILE A 31 -22.30 18.68 -13.65
C ILE A 31 -23.73 18.96 -13.14
N TYR A 32 -23.99 20.17 -12.63
CA TYR A 32 -25.33 20.54 -12.18
C TYR A 32 -26.20 20.98 -13.36
N PRO A 33 -27.49 20.59 -13.35
CA PRO A 33 -28.44 20.94 -14.42
C PRO A 33 -28.69 22.45 -14.51
N PRO A 34 -29.31 22.93 -15.60
CA PRO A 34 -29.44 24.35 -15.92
C PRO A 34 -30.10 25.17 -14.81
N VAL A 35 -29.55 26.37 -14.57
CA VAL A 35 -30.08 27.35 -13.63
C VAL A 35 -31.48 27.80 -14.07
N GLN A 36 -32.51 27.38 -13.33
CA GLN A 36 -33.89 27.83 -13.58
C GLN A 36 -34.14 29.14 -12.83
N THR A 37 -34.59 30.16 -13.56
CA THR A 37 -35.05 31.42 -12.99
C THR A 37 -36.52 31.32 -12.63
N HIS A 38 -36.86 31.54 -11.38
CA HIS A 38 -38.24 31.51 -10.89
C HIS A 38 -38.64 32.89 -10.32
N PHE A 39 -39.95 33.12 -10.24
CA PHE A 39 -40.55 34.22 -9.50
C PHE A 39 -41.31 33.59 -8.32
N THR A 40 -41.02 33.99 -7.09
CA THR A 40 -41.74 33.50 -5.90
C THR A 40 -42.50 34.60 -5.21
N THR A 41 -43.56 34.16 -4.53
CA THR A 41 -44.35 34.91 -3.55
C THR A 41 -44.13 34.39 -2.12
N GLU A 42 -43.11 33.56 -1.88
CA GLU A 42 -42.75 32.99 -0.57
C GLU A 42 -41.32 33.38 -0.17
N SER A 43 -41.11 33.73 1.10
CA SER A 43 -39.81 34.11 1.66
C SER A 43 -38.85 32.92 1.72
N ARG A 44 -37.67 33.06 1.10
CA ARG A 44 -36.58 32.06 1.15
C ARG A 44 -35.27 32.73 1.54
N ASN A 45 -34.40 32.03 2.25
CA ASN A 45 -33.07 32.55 2.62
C ASN A 45 -32.02 32.22 1.55
N CYS A 46 -31.15 33.19 1.25
CA CYS A 46 -30.08 33.03 0.28
C CYS A 46 -28.93 32.18 0.84
N GLY A 47 -28.55 31.09 0.17
CA GLY A 47 -27.44 30.22 0.58
C GLY A 47 -26.06 30.90 0.68
N GLY A 48 -25.86 32.03 -0.01
CA GLY A 48 -24.58 32.78 0.02
C GLY A 48 -24.46 33.87 1.09
N CYS A 49 -25.52 34.64 1.36
CA CYS A 49 -25.50 35.76 2.31
C CYS A 49 -26.41 35.56 3.53
N ASN A 50 -27.18 34.47 3.54
CA ASN A 50 -28.12 34.09 4.59
C ASN A 50 -29.22 35.11 4.91
N THR A 51 -29.48 36.06 4.00
CA THR A 51 -30.58 37.03 4.11
C THR A 51 -31.79 36.59 3.29
N GLU A 52 -32.97 37.11 3.63
CA GLU A 52 -34.21 36.85 2.91
C GLU A 52 -34.18 37.37 1.47
N ILE A 53 -34.71 36.58 0.55
CA ILE A 53 -34.94 36.91 -0.86
C ILE A 53 -36.37 37.45 -0.95
N HIS A 54 -36.55 38.77 -0.80
CA HIS A 54 -37.88 39.37 -0.72
C HIS A 54 -38.60 39.50 -2.09
N TYR A 55 -37.95 40.11 -3.10
CA TYR A 55 -38.55 40.39 -4.42
C TYR A 55 -37.47 40.40 -5.53
N GLY A 56 -37.69 39.68 -6.62
CA GLY A 56 -36.82 39.68 -7.81
C GLY A 56 -36.44 38.30 -8.35
N ARG A 57 -35.59 38.27 -9.39
CA ARG A 57 -35.05 37.02 -9.96
C ARG A 57 -34.09 36.38 -8.95
N TYR A 58 -34.26 35.09 -8.69
CA TYR A 58 -33.37 34.30 -7.85
C TYR A 58 -33.01 32.99 -8.55
N LEU A 59 -31.88 32.40 -8.15
CA LEU A 59 -31.35 31.16 -8.72
C LEU A 59 -31.64 30.00 -7.75
N THR A 60 -32.18 28.90 -8.26
CA THR A 60 -32.32 27.65 -7.49
C THR A 60 -31.34 26.62 -7.99
N CYS A 61 -30.35 26.27 -7.16
CA CYS A 61 -29.36 25.24 -7.44
C CYS A 61 -28.82 24.69 -6.12
N PHE A 62 -28.26 23.48 -6.13
CA PHE A 62 -27.64 22.86 -4.94
C PHE A 62 -28.59 22.79 -3.72
N ASN A 63 -29.87 22.45 -3.95
CA ASN A 63 -30.93 22.44 -2.93
C ASN A 63 -31.10 23.75 -2.12
N ALA A 64 -30.61 24.88 -2.64
CA ALA A 64 -30.70 26.19 -2.01
C ALA A 64 -31.16 27.27 -3.00
N SER A 65 -31.62 28.40 -2.47
CA SER A 65 -31.96 29.59 -3.25
C SER A 65 -30.85 30.61 -3.09
N TRP A 66 -30.50 31.32 -4.17
CA TRP A 66 -29.38 32.26 -4.19
C TRP A 66 -29.80 33.56 -4.86
N HIS A 67 -29.34 34.70 -4.33
CA HIS A 67 -29.32 35.93 -5.12
C HIS A 67 -28.39 35.73 -6.33
N PRO A 68 -28.70 36.29 -7.51
CA PRO A 68 -27.83 36.19 -8.68
C PRO A 68 -26.40 36.70 -8.44
N LYS A 69 -26.23 37.66 -7.52
CA LYS A 69 -24.92 38.20 -7.13
C LYS A 69 -24.20 37.39 -6.05
N CYS A 70 -24.89 36.47 -5.37
CA CYS A 70 -24.34 35.71 -4.25
C CYS A 70 -23.82 34.32 -4.66
N LEU A 71 -24.14 33.83 -5.86
CA LEU A 71 -23.51 32.64 -6.43
C LEU A 71 -22.17 33.04 -7.06
N ILE A 72 -21.12 33.15 -6.24
CA ILE A 72 -19.80 33.62 -6.67
C ILE A 72 -18.84 32.47 -6.88
N CYS A 73 -18.12 32.49 -8.01
CA CYS A 73 -17.06 31.53 -8.29
C CYS A 73 -15.92 31.70 -7.29
N ARG A 74 -15.54 30.62 -6.60
CA ARG A 74 -14.47 30.67 -5.61
C ARG A 74 -13.08 30.98 -6.18
N ALA A 75 -12.86 30.68 -7.47
CA ALA A 75 -11.57 30.89 -8.11
C ALA A 75 -11.34 32.35 -8.54
N CYS A 76 -12.33 33.01 -9.14
CA CYS A 76 -12.18 34.36 -9.69
C CYS A 76 -12.96 35.44 -8.92
N ASN A 77 -13.74 35.05 -7.91
CA ASN A 77 -14.63 35.92 -7.12
C ASN A 77 -15.66 36.70 -7.94
N GLN A 78 -15.94 36.28 -9.18
CA GLN A 78 -16.99 36.86 -10.01
C GLN A 78 -18.29 36.05 -9.88
N PRO A 79 -19.48 36.69 -10.02
CA PRO A 79 -20.74 35.97 -10.04
C PRO A 79 -20.81 34.97 -11.22
N ILE A 80 -21.48 33.85 -10.99
CA ILE A 80 -21.71 32.81 -12.00
C ILE A 80 -23.08 33.08 -12.65
N TYR A 81 -23.05 33.50 -13.91
CA TYR A 81 -24.25 33.67 -14.75
C TYR A 81 -24.39 32.57 -15.81
N ASP A 82 -23.42 31.66 -15.87
CA ASP A 82 -23.40 30.57 -16.83
C ASP A 82 -24.56 29.60 -16.58
N ASN A 83 -25.09 29.03 -17.66
CA ASN A 83 -26.15 28.02 -17.57
C ASN A 83 -25.68 26.74 -16.86
N GLU A 84 -24.38 26.44 -16.95
CA GLU A 84 -23.74 25.27 -16.33
C GLU A 84 -22.50 25.71 -15.56
N PHE A 85 -22.34 25.18 -14.35
CA PHE A 85 -21.21 25.47 -13.47
C PHE A 85 -20.80 24.21 -12.71
N SER A 86 -19.57 24.19 -12.21
CA SER A 86 -19.00 23.02 -11.53
C SER A 86 -18.90 23.26 -10.03
N ILE A 87 -18.97 22.21 -9.22
CA ILE A 87 -18.86 22.29 -7.76
C ILE A 87 -17.71 21.40 -7.28
N PHE A 88 -16.85 21.95 -6.43
CA PHE A 88 -15.84 21.20 -5.67
C PHE A 88 -16.10 21.38 -4.17
N GLY A 89 -16.36 20.28 -3.45
CA GLY A 89 -16.81 20.34 -2.06
C GLY A 89 -18.15 21.10 -1.95
N ASN A 90 -18.15 22.23 -1.24
CA ASN A 90 -19.31 23.12 -1.09
C ASN A 90 -19.17 24.45 -1.85
N TYR A 91 -18.19 24.58 -2.76
CA TYR A 91 -17.88 25.83 -3.43
C TYR A 91 -18.20 25.76 -4.93
N PRO A 92 -18.94 26.74 -5.49
CA PRO A 92 -19.23 26.80 -6.91
C PRO A 92 -18.07 27.46 -7.69
N TYR A 93 -17.87 27.01 -8.94
CA TYR A 93 -16.86 27.50 -9.87
C TYR A 93 -17.47 27.67 -11.26
N HIS A 94 -17.06 28.70 -12.02
CA HIS A 94 -17.36 28.73 -13.47
C HIS A 94 -16.85 27.45 -14.11
N SER A 95 -17.51 26.97 -15.18
CA SER A 95 -17.07 25.73 -15.86
C SER A 95 -15.66 25.85 -16.44
N SER A 96 -15.25 27.04 -16.89
CA SER A 96 -13.87 27.36 -17.28
C SER A 96 -12.95 27.46 -16.08
N CYS A 97 -13.31 28.25 -15.06
CA CYS A 97 -12.50 28.41 -13.86
C CYS A 97 -12.36 27.10 -13.08
N TYR A 98 -13.29 26.15 -13.16
CA TYR A 98 -13.15 24.83 -12.55
C TYR A 98 -12.10 23.99 -13.30
N LYS A 99 -12.09 24.06 -14.64
CA LYS A 99 -11.05 23.44 -15.47
C LYS A 99 -9.67 24.06 -15.19
N ASP A 100 -9.62 25.37 -14.96
CA ASP A 100 -8.39 26.10 -14.63
C ASP A 100 -8.03 26.06 -13.13
N TYR A 101 -8.96 25.77 -12.23
CA TYR A 101 -8.68 25.67 -10.79
C TYR A 101 -8.35 24.23 -10.40
N ASN A 102 -8.86 23.25 -11.15
CA ASN A 102 -8.63 21.82 -10.95
C ASN A 102 -7.50 21.29 -11.85
N TYR A 103 -6.42 22.07 -12.04
CA TYR A 103 -5.17 21.56 -12.61
C TYR A 103 -4.65 20.42 -11.74
N LEU A 104 -5.09 19.19 -11.99
CA LEU A 104 -4.42 18.01 -11.49
C LEU A 104 -3.02 18.04 -12.08
N LYS A 105 -2.05 18.42 -11.25
CA LYS A 105 -0.64 18.28 -11.59
C LYS A 105 -0.26 16.81 -11.54
N CYS A 106 0.53 16.39 -12.52
CA CYS A 106 1.14 15.09 -12.54
C CYS A 106 2.27 15.04 -11.51
N ASP A 107 2.27 14.07 -10.59
CA ASP A 107 3.33 13.92 -9.60
C ASP A 107 4.68 13.50 -10.19
N VAL A 108 4.70 13.06 -11.47
CA VAL A 108 5.91 12.68 -12.20
C VAL A 108 6.50 13.87 -12.95
N CYS A 109 5.74 14.52 -13.85
CA CYS A 109 6.27 15.57 -14.73
C CYS A 109 5.95 16.99 -14.28
N GLU A 110 5.21 17.17 -13.19
CA GLU A 110 4.72 18.44 -12.63
C GLU A 110 3.83 19.29 -13.57
N GLY A 111 3.68 18.85 -14.82
CA GLY A 111 2.76 19.39 -15.80
C GLY A 111 1.30 19.04 -15.50
N ASN A 112 0.39 19.77 -16.15
CA ASN A 112 -1.03 19.49 -16.09
C ASN A 112 -1.31 18.13 -16.72
N VAL A 113 -2.06 17.28 -16.01
CA VAL A 113 -2.61 16.06 -16.57
C VAL A 113 -3.53 16.44 -17.74
N ILE A 114 -3.14 16.08 -18.96
CA ILE A 114 -3.81 16.54 -20.18
C ILE A 114 -5.20 15.88 -20.29
N THR A 115 -6.22 16.72 -20.41
CA THR A 115 -7.57 16.35 -20.86
C THR A 115 -7.52 16.09 -22.37
N ASN A 116 -7.73 14.87 -22.82
CA ASN A 116 -7.89 14.64 -24.26
C ASN A 116 -9.17 15.35 -24.77
N TYR A 117 -9.13 15.82 -26.02
CA TYR A 117 -10.16 16.62 -26.72
C TYR A 117 -11.59 16.02 -26.73
N ALA A 118 -11.77 14.78 -26.26
CA ALA A 118 -13.05 14.08 -26.17
C ALA A 118 -13.66 14.03 -24.76
N GLY A 119 -13.17 14.85 -23.82
CA GLY A 119 -13.76 14.98 -22.47
C GLY A 119 -13.54 13.78 -21.54
N HIS A 120 -12.79 12.76 -21.97
CA HIS A 120 -12.44 11.62 -21.14
C HIS A 120 -11.09 11.86 -20.44
N VAL A 121 -11.13 11.75 -19.13
CA VAL A 121 -10.01 11.97 -18.21
C VAL A 121 -9.09 10.73 -18.26
N GLY A 122 -7.89 10.88 -18.81
CA GLY A 122 -6.88 9.82 -18.84
C GLY A 122 -5.77 10.07 -17.82
N TYR A 123 -6.01 9.81 -16.54
CA TYR A 123 -4.95 9.72 -15.53
C TYR A 123 -5.04 8.44 -14.72
N MET A 124 -3.89 7.96 -14.29
CA MET A 124 -3.80 6.87 -13.33
C MET A 124 -3.65 7.45 -11.94
N THR A 125 -4.32 6.85 -10.97
CA THR A 125 -4.02 7.08 -9.55
C THR A 125 -3.35 5.86 -8.96
N ARG A 126 -2.36 6.09 -8.09
CA ARG A 126 -1.91 5.07 -7.12
C ARG A 126 -2.68 5.33 -5.82
N PRO A 127 -3.80 4.62 -5.55
CA PRO A 127 -4.82 5.08 -4.60
C PRO A 127 -4.28 5.33 -3.19
N PHE A 128 -3.29 4.55 -2.74
CA PHE A 128 -2.73 4.73 -1.40
C PHE A 128 -1.94 6.04 -1.25
N PHE A 129 -0.98 6.30 -2.14
CA PHE A 129 -0.16 7.51 -2.09
C PHE A 129 -0.83 8.71 -2.76
N MET A 130 -2.03 8.50 -3.33
CA MET A 130 -2.78 9.48 -4.10
C MET A 130 -1.97 10.12 -5.24
N GLN A 131 -0.95 9.42 -5.77
CA GLN A 131 -0.16 9.94 -6.88
C GLN A 131 -1.04 10.01 -8.13
N LYS A 132 -1.21 11.21 -8.66
CA LYS A 132 -1.92 11.50 -9.91
C LYS A 132 -0.89 11.53 -11.03
N ILE A 133 -1.02 10.62 -11.98
CA ILE A 133 0.03 10.38 -12.97
C ILE A 133 -0.57 10.40 -14.36
N CYS A 134 0.06 11.13 -15.29
CA CYS A 134 -0.27 11.06 -16.71
C CYS A 134 -0.12 9.62 -17.21
N THR A 135 -1.08 9.13 -17.99
CA THR A 135 -1.05 7.76 -18.54
C THR A 135 0.19 7.49 -19.38
N SER A 136 0.82 8.51 -19.98
CA SER A 136 2.10 8.39 -20.68
C SER A 136 3.22 7.80 -19.81
N HIS A 137 3.21 8.06 -18.50
CA HIS A 137 4.26 7.56 -17.59
C HIS A 137 4.13 6.08 -17.24
N ILE A 138 3.02 5.43 -17.62
CA ILE A 138 2.85 3.98 -17.45
C ILE A 138 3.85 3.21 -18.34
N HIS A 139 4.19 3.77 -19.50
CA HIS A 139 4.94 3.09 -20.54
C HIS A 139 6.24 3.79 -20.96
N ASP A 140 6.54 4.97 -20.43
CA ASP A 140 7.73 5.75 -20.82
C ASP A 140 9.02 5.36 -20.06
N GLY A 141 8.96 4.33 -19.21
CA GLY A 141 10.08 3.90 -18.39
C GLY A 141 10.32 4.73 -17.13
N THR A 142 9.36 5.57 -16.73
CA THR A 142 9.40 6.28 -15.44
C THR A 142 9.66 5.28 -14.31
N PRO A 143 10.73 5.48 -13.52
CA PRO A 143 11.06 4.60 -12.40
C PRO A 143 9.92 4.39 -11.41
N ILE A 144 9.75 3.13 -10.99
CA ILE A 144 8.81 2.73 -9.95
C ILE A 144 9.61 2.16 -8.78
N CYS A 145 9.29 2.59 -7.56
CA CYS A 145 9.95 2.10 -6.36
C CYS A 145 9.55 0.63 -6.17
N PHE A 146 10.54 -0.25 -6.06
CA PHE A 146 10.30 -1.68 -5.90
C PHE A 146 9.48 -2.03 -4.65
N SER A 147 9.62 -1.25 -3.59
CA SER A 147 8.99 -1.54 -2.30
C SER A 147 7.63 -0.87 -2.12
N CYS A 148 7.51 0.42 -2.47
CA CYS A 148 6.29 1.21 -2.25
C CYS A 148 5.50 1.54 -3.53
N GLU A 149 5.98 1.10 -4.69
CA GLU A 149 5.28 1.26 -5.99
C GLU A 149 5.03 2.71 -6.42
N ARG A 150 5.60 3.69 -5.70
CA ARG A 150 5.58 5.09 -6.10
C ARG A 150 6.38 5.29 -7.37
N MET A 151 5.92 6.20 -8.23
CA MET A 151 6.69 6.67 -9.39
C MET A 151 7.62 7.81 -9.01
N GLU A 152 8.80 7.89 -9.65
CA GLU A 152 9.77 8.96 -9.46
C GLU A 152 9.32 10.27 -10.11
N SER A 153 9.46 11.37 -9.39
CA SER A 153 9.29 12.72 -9.93
C SER A 153 10.51 13.11 -10.75
N ARG A 154 10.31 13.67 -11.95
CA ARG A 154 11.37 14.16 -12.82
C ARG A 154 12.08 15.39 -12.25
N GLU A 155 11.37 16.19 -11.45
CA GLU A 155 11.93 17.42 -10.86
C GLU A 155 12.61 17.14 -9.52
N ARG A 156 11.91 16.44 -8.61
CA ARG A 156 12.45 16.15 -7.27
C ARG A 156 13.50 15.04 -7.30
N GLY A 157 13.41 14.12 -8.27
CA GLY A 157 14.27 12.94 -8.35
C GLY A 157 14.24 12.14 -7.05
N GLY A 158 15.40 11.58 -6.69
CA GLY A 158 15.60 10.94 -5.39
C GLY A 158 15.36 9.44 -5.40
N TYR A 159 15.58 8.75 -6.52
CA TYR A 159 15.64 7.30 -6.51
C TYR A 159 17.09 6.82 -6.49
N SER A 160 17.26 5.66 -5.88
CA SER A 160 18.50 4.93 -5.79
C SER A 160 18.41 3.66 -6.63
N ASP A 161 19.42 3.47 -7.47
CA ASP A 161 19.58 2.25 -8.26
C ASP A 161 20.20 1.16 -7.39
N LEU A 162 19.59 -0.02 -7.41
CA LEU A 162 20.19 -1.26 -6.93
C LEU A 162 20.91 -1.97 -8.08
N TYR A 163 21.92 -2.77 -7.73
CA TYR A 163 22.76 -3.49 -8.70
C TYR A 163 21.96 -4.45 -9.60
N ASP A 164 20.83 -4.98 -9.12
CA ASP A 164 19.97 -5.92 -9.86
C ASP A 164 18.88 -5.23 -10.72
N GLY A 165 19.02 -3.92 -10.96
CA GLY A 165 18.14 -3.12 -11.81
C GLY A 165 16.88 -2.59 -11.11
N ARG A 166 16.64 -2.96 -9.86
CA ARG A 166 15.56 -2.39 -9.05
C ARG A 166 15.88 -0.96 -8.65
N LYS A 167 14.85 -0.16 -8.42
CA LYS A 167 14.97 1.23 -7.95
C LYS A 167 14.21 1.42 -6.65
N LEU A 168 14.76 2.21 -5.74
CA LEU A 168 14.13 2.57 -4.46
C LEU A 168 14.02 4.08 -4.32
N CYS A 169 12.89 4.59 -3.86
CA CYS A 169 12.82 5.98 -3.40
C CYS A 169 13.63 6.15 -2.09
N LEU A 170 14.03 7.39 -1.77
CA LEU A 170 14.83 7.66 -0.55
C LEU A 170 14.17 7.12 0.73
N GLU A 171 12.87 7.35 0.92
CA GLU A 171 12.15 6.84 2.11
C GLU A 171 12.25 5.32 2.26
N CYS A 172 12.16 4.54 1.17
CA CYS A 172 12.31 3.09 1.23
C CYS A 172 13.77 2.66 1.40
N LYS A 173 14.71 3.45 0.86
CA LYS A 173 16.14 3.20 0.99
C LYS A 173 16.62 3.40 2.42
N ASP A 174 16.08 4.38 3.14
CA ASP A 174 16.58 4.78 4.46
C ASP A 174 16.56 3.64 5.50
N SER A 175 15.60 2.70 5.39
CA SER A 175 15.55 1.48 6.21
C SER A 175 15.78 0.19 5.44
N ALA A 176 16.30 0.26 4.21
CA ALA A 176 16.52 -0.92 3.38
C ALA A 176 17.60 -1.81 3.98
N ILE A 177 17.30 -3.11 4.12
CA ILE A 177 18.24 -4.11 4.64
C ILE A 177 19.07 -4.65 3.47
N MET A 178 20.38 -4.37 3.50
CA MET A 178 21.27 -4.61 2.37
C MET A 178 22.07 -5.90 2.47
N ASP A 179 22.26 -6.43 3.67
CA ASP A 179 22.95 -7.70 3.86
C ASP A 179 22.37 -8.57 4.98
N THR A 180 22.82 -9.84 4.98
CA THR A 180 22.33 -10.86 5.91
C THR A 180 22.62 -10.52 7.37
N LYS A 181 23.67 -9.73 7.67
CA LYS A 181 24.02 -9.38 9.06
C LYS A 181 23.06 -8.33 9.60
N GLU A 182 22.73 -7.32 8.81
CA GLU A 182 21.73 -6.30 9.18
C GLU A 182 20.36 -6.93 9.48
N CYS A 183 20.00 -7.96 8.69
CA CYS A 183 18.75 -8.70 8.83
C CYS A 183 18.63 -9.48 10.15
N GLN A 184 19.75 -9.86 10.76
CA GLN A 184 19.76 -10.72 11.95
C GLN A 184 19.05 -10.09 13.16
N SER A 185 19.16 -8.76 13.33
CA SER A 185 18.48 -8.04 14.41
C SER A 185 16.97 -8.14 14.29
N LEU A 186 16.45 -7.97 13.07
CA LEU A 186 15.04 -8.08 12.74
C LEU A 186 14.55 -9.52 12.87
N TYR A 187 15.38 -10.50 12.49
CA TYR A 187 15.02 -11.90 12.64
C TYR A 187 14.81 -12.29 14.11
N ILE A 188 15.72 -11.89 15.00
CA ILE A 188 15.58 -12.13 16.45
C ILE A 188 14.31 -11.46 17.01
N GLU A 189 14.01 -10.26 16.52
CA GLU A 189 12.80 -9.53 16.91
C GLU A 189 11.52 -10.28 16.52
N ILE A 190 11.52 -10.93 15.36
CA ILE A 190 10.38 -11.72 14.88
C ILE A 190 10.32 -13.08 15.58
N GLN A 191 11.46 -13.71 15.86
CA GLN A 191 11.50 -14.89 16.72
C GLN A 191 10.83 -14.61 18.07
N LYS A 192 11.16 -13.49 18.72
CA LYS A 192 10.49 -13.05 19.96
C LYS A 192 8.99 -12.80 19.78
N PHE A 193 8.57 -12.28 18.64
CA PHE A 193 7.14 -12.11 18.34
C PHE A 193 6.42 -13.47 18.34
N TYR A 194 6.99 -14.49 17.69
CA TYR A 194 6.47 -15.86 17.71
C TYR A 194 6.54 -16.49 19.11
N GLU A 195 7.62 -16.26 19.87
CA GLU A 195 7.76 -16.72 21.26
C GLU A 195 6.65 -16.15 22.16
N ASN A 196 6.33 -14.86 22.02
CA ASN A 196 5.25 -14.20 22.76
C ASN A 196 3.86 -14.74 22.40
N LEU A 197 3.72 -15.33 21.21
CA LEU A 197 2.51 -16.02 20.78
C LEU A 197 2.51 -17.50 21.19
N HIS A 198 3.50 -17.97 21.95
CA HIS A 198 3.68 -19.39 22.31
C HIS A 198 3.86 -20.32 21.10
N MET A 199 4.39 -19.79 20.00
CA MET A 199 4.64 -20.48 18.74
C MET A 199 6.15 -20.59 18.48
N ASN A 200 6.89 -21.18 19.44
CA ASN A 200 8.34 -21.25 19.38
C ASN A 200 8.80 -22.10 18.19
N LEU A 201 9.76 -21.56 17.44
CA LEU A 201 10.54 -22.31 16.46
C LEU A 201 11.89 -22.65 17.08
N ASP A 202 12.03 -23.85 17.66
CA ASP A 202 13.24 -24.30 18.36
C ASP A 202 14.48 -24.46 17.45
N LEU A 203 14.34 -24.14 16.16
CA LEU A 203 15.35 -24.38 15.15
C LEU A 203 15.86 -23.06 14.59
N LYS A 204 17.19 -22.90 14.63
CA LYS A 204 17.92 -21.80 13.99
C LYS A 204 17.81 -21.94 12.46
N ILE A 205 16.64 -21.65 11.91
CA ILE A 205 16.40 -21.64 10.46
C ILE A 205 17.29 -20.54 9.88
N PRO A 206 18.10 -20.84 8.85
CA PRO A 206 18.90 -19.83 8.18
C PRO A 206 18.00 -18.83 7.48
N LEU A 207 18.12 -17.56 7.86
CA LEU A 207 17.60 -16.45 7.10
C LEU A 207 18.71 -15.89 6.21
N LEU A 208 18.47 -15.82 4.90
CA LEU A 208 19.51 -15.46 3.93
C LEU A 208 18.97 -14.42 2.95
N LEU A 209 19.72 -13.34 2.76
CA LEU A 209 19.42 -12.42 1.67
C LEU A 209 20.03 -12.91 0.36
N VAL A 210 19.26 -12.78 -0.71
CA VAL A 210 19.63 -13.22 -2.06
C VAL A 210 19.32 -12.13 -3.09
N GLU A 211 19.95 -12.23 -4.25
CA GLU A 211 19.63 -11.37 -5.39
C GLU A 211 18.24 -11.72 -5.95
N ARG A 212 17.56 -10.72 -6.53
CA ARG A 212 16.25 -10.87 -7.18
C ARG A 212 16.21 -12.05 -8.15
N GLN A 213 17.19 -12.13 -9.04
CA GLN A 213 17.24 -13.17 -10.06
C GLN A 213 17.51 -14.57 -9.49
N GLU A 214 18.22 -14.66 -8.37
CA GLU A 214 18.46 -15.93 -7.69
C GLU A 214 17.17 -16.44 -7.04
N LEU A 215 16.38 -15.56 -6.40
CA LEU A 215 15.10 -15.94 -5.83
C LEU A 215 14.12 -16.43 -6.90
N ILE A 216 13.99 -15.69 -8.01
CA ILE A 216 13.14 -16.08 -9.15
C ILE A 216 13.50 -17.49 -9.63
N LYS A 217 14.80 -17.77 -9.86
CA LYS A 217 15.27 -19.11 -10.27
C LYS A 217 14.91 -20.21 -9.29
N VAL A 218 14.91 -19.90 -7.98
CA VAL A 218 14.55 -20.88 -6.94
C VAL A 218 13.05 -21.16 -6.96
N VAL A 219 12.22 -20.13 -7.06
CA VAL A 219 10.75 -20.25 -7.13
C VAL A 219 10.32 -20.99 -8.39
N GLU A 220 10.87 -20.64 -9.55
CA GLU A 220 10.57 -21.31 -10.83
C GLU A 220 10.87 -22.82 -10.79
N ARG A 221 11.95 -23.22 -10.11
CA ARG A 221 12.31 -24.63 -9.91
C ARG A 221 11.35 -25.38 -9.00
N ILE A 222 10.77 -24.72 -8.02
CA ILE A 222 9.83 -25.33 -7.07
C ILE A 222 8.44 -25.46 -7.70
N ASN A 223 8.00 -24.44 -8.41
CA ASN A 223 6.66 -24.38 -9.02
C ASN A 223 6.56 -25.10 -10.37
N ASN A 224 7.60 -25.82 -10.80
CA ASN A 224 7.66 -26.51 -12.10
C ASN A 224 7.28 -25.61 -13.30
N GLY A 225 7.56 -24.31 -13.22
CA GLY A 225 7.23 -23.34 -14.28
C GLY A 225 5.77 -22.88 -14.34
N ASN A 226 4.91 -23.20 -13.35
CA ASN A 226 3.61 -22.55 -13.22
C ASN A 226 3.81 -21.10 -12.77
N ASN A 227 3.65 -20.18 -13.71
CA ASN A 227 3.82 -18.75 -13.53
C ASN A 227 2.51 -18.11 -13.04
N ASP A 228 2.22 -18.20 -11.74
CA ASP A 228 1.37 -17.16 -11.16
C ASP A 228 2.15 -15.84 -11.12
N ILE A 229 1.45 -14.77 -11.54
CA ILE A 229 1.99 -13.49 -12.02
C ILE A 229 2.44 -12.61 -10.83
N PHE A 230 3.28 -13.13 -9.94
CA PHE A 230 3.82 -12.37 -8.81
C PHE A 230 5.33 -12.46 -8.73
N GLU A 231 5.96 -11.30 -8.56
CA GLU A 231 7.39 -11.22 -8.37
C GLU A 231 7.75 -11.58 -6.92
N PRO A 232 8.44 -12.72 -6.67
CA PRO A 232 8.67 -13.20 -5.32
C PRO A 232 9.60 -12.25 -4.57
N ARG A 233 9.29 -12.03 -3.28
CA ARG A 233 10.08 -11.20 -2.36
C ARG A 233 10.71 -12.01 -1.23
N GLY A 234 10.11 -13.15 -0.90
CA GLY A 234 10.64 -14.15 0.02
C GLY A 234 10.19 -15.56 -0.39
N ILE A 235 10.78 -16.58 0.25
CA ILE A 235 10.31 -17.97 0.20
C ILE A 235 10.85 -18.77 1.39
N CYS A 236 10.01 -19.61 1.98
CA CYS A 236 10.38 -20.67 2.89
C CYS A 236 10.69 -21.96 2.12
N LEU A 237 11.92 -22.46 2.23
CA LEU A 237 12.38 -23.64 1.50
C LEU A 237 12.26 -24.93 2.31
N PHE A 238 11.78 -25.99 1.65
CA PHE A 238 11.66 -27.34 2.21
C PHE A 238 12.51 -28.40 1.47
N SER A 239 13.33 -27.97 0.50
CA SER A 239 14.09 -28.87 -0.38
C SER A 239 15.21 -29.64 0.34
N GLU A 240 15.42 -30.90 -0.03
CA GLU A 240 16.47 -31.76 0.54
C GLU A 240 17.87 -31.16 0.47
N LYS A 241 18.22 -30.58 -0.68
CA LYS A 241 19.50 -29.95 -0.91
C LYS A 241 19.42 -28.90 -2.02
N VAL A 242 19.98 -27.72 -1.78
CA VAL A 242 20.02 -26.63 -2.75
C VAL A 242 21.31 -25.83 -2.58
N THR A 243 21.86 -25.31 -3.68
CA THR A 243 22.99 -24.36 -3.62
C THR A 243 22.49 -23.00 -4.09
N ILE A 244 22.67 -21.99 -3.25
CA ILE A 244 22.11 -20.65 -3.45
C ILE A 244 23.19 -19.60 -3.28
N ASN A 245 23.25 -18.63 -4.18
CA ASN A 245 24.12 -17.48 -4.03
C ASN A 245 23.52 -16.50 -3.01
N THR A 246 24.22 -16.35 -1.88
CA THR A 246 23.77 -15.51 -0.75
C THR A 246 24.58 -14.24 -0.65
N ILE A 247 23.95 -13.15 -0.22
CA ILE A 247 24.60 -11.86 -0.05
C ILE A 247 25.38 -11.84 1.26
N THR A 248 26.70 -11.68 1.12
CA THR A 248 27.65 -11.65 2.23
C THR A 248 28.02 -10.22 2.64
N ARG A 249 27.96 -9.29 1.69
CA ARG A 249 28.11 -7.85 1.89
C ARG A 249 27.22 -7.15 0.86
N GLY A 250 26.35 -6.28 1.36
CA GLY A 250 25.45 -5.48 0.55
C GLY A 250 26.19 -4.36 -0.19
N PRO A 251 25.49 -3.65 -1.09
CA PRO A 251 26.05 -2.51 -1.78
C PRO A 251 26.22 -1.30 -0.84
N GLU A 252 27.32 -0.57 -0.98
CA GLU A 252 27.48 0.77 -0.40
C GLU A 252 26.99 1.80 -1.41
N PHE A 253 26.25 2.82 -0.98
CA PHE A 253 25.81 3.88 -1.89
C PHE A 253 26.92 4.91 -2.09
N GLU A 254 27.36 5.07 -3.34
CA GLU A 254 28.33 6.10 -3.73
C GLU A 254 27.66 7.48 -3.83
N THR A 255 28.48 8.52 -3.95
CA THR A 255 28.01 9.89 -4.26
C THR A 255 27.16 9.85 -5.53
N GLY A 256 25.87 10.20 -5.42
CA GLY A 256 24.91 10.13 -6.52
C GLY A 256 23.87 9.01 -6.43
N ASN A 257 23.66 8.41 -5.24
CA ASN A 257 22.57 7.45 -4.97
C ASN A 257 22.63 6.13 -5.74
N ARG A 258 23.78 5.79 -6.35
CA ARG A 258 24.00 4.50 -7.01
C ARG A 258 24.64 3.49 -6.06
N ALA A 259 24.08 2.29 -6.04
CA ALA A 259 24.65 1.16 -5.31
C ALA A 259 25.96 0.68 -5.95
N SER A 260 27.02 0.51 -5.14
CA SER A 260 28.26 -0.14 -5.54
C SER A 260 28.09 -1.67 -5.64
N SER A 261 29.15 -2.41 -5.98
CA SER A 261 29.10 -3.85 -6.21
C SER A 261 28.68 -4.66 -4.96
N ILE A 262 27.88 -5.70 -5.18
CA ILE A 262 27.47 -6.67 -4.13
C ILE A 262 28.45 -7.84 -4.10
N ARG A 263 28.69 -8.42 -2.92
CA ARG A 263 29.46 -9.67 -2.80
C ARG A 263 28.56 -10.84 -2.45
N THR A 264 28.47 -11.80 -3.36
CA THR A 264 27.75 -13.05 -3.14
C THR A 264 28.69 -14.22 -2.90
N LYS A 265 28.19 -15.23 -2.18
CA LYS A 265 28.89 -16.50 -1.96
C LYS A 265 27.90 -17.67 -2.13
N PRO A 266 28.26 -18.71 -2.91
CA PRO A 266 27.44 -19.91 -3.01
C PRO A 266 27.42 -20.62 -1.66
N ARG A 267 26.22 -20.92 -1.17
CA ARG A 267 25.99 -21.64 0.08
C ARG A 267 25.20 -22.91 -0.21
N LYS A 268 25.78 -24.05 0.17
CA LYS A 268 25.08 -25.35 0.12
C LYS A 268 24.18 -25.44 1.36
N LEU A 269 22.90 -25.62 1.12
CA LEU A 269 21.86 -25.78 2.14
C LEU A 269 21.31 -27.20 2.03
N THR A 270 21.07 -27.81 3.18
CA THR A 270 20.46 -29.14 3.29
C THR A 270 19.27 -29.05 4.22
N ARG A 271 18.27 -29.89 3.98
CA ARG A 271 17.08 -30.01 4.83
C ARG A 271 17.49 -30.31 6.27
N ARG A 272 16.81 -29.65 7.20
CA ARG A 272 17.05 -29.78 8.65
C ARG A 272 16.04 -30.76 9.26
N PRO A 273 16.23 -31.17 10.53
CA PRO A 273 15.26 -32.00 11.23
C PRO A 273 13.83 -31.44 11.27
N CYS A 274 13.62 -30.11 11.28
CA CYS A 274 12.27 -29.50 11.15
C CYS A 274 11.66 -29.59 9.75
N GLY A 275 12.32 -30.23 8.78
CA GLY A 275 11.86 -30.21 7.39
C GLY A 275 12.09 -28.88 6.65
N VAL A 276 12.40 -27.78 7.34
CA VAL A 276 12.73 -26.46 6.76
C VAL A 276 14.23 -26.35 6.45
N THR A 277 14.57 -25.89 5.27
CA THR A 277 15.95 -25.73 4.77
C THR A 277 16.49 -24.33 5.07
N ALA A 278 15.75 -23.28 4.68
CA ALA A 278 16.10 -21.88 4.88
C ALA A 278 14.90 -20.97 4.54
N ILE A 279 14.93 -19.73 5.03
CA ILE A 279 14.10 -18.63 4.55
C ILE A 279 14.99 -17.72 3.71
N LEU A 280 14.56 -17.42 2.48
CA LEU A 280 15.25 -16.50 1.59
C LEU A 280 14.44 -15.23 1.41
N ILE A 281 15.12 -14.09 1.30
CA ILE A 281 14.48 -12.80 1.05
C ILE A 281 15.32 -12.00 0.06
N VAL A 282 14.68 -11.29 -0.86
CA VAL A 282 15.39 -10.36 -1.76
C VAL A 282 15.98 -9.21 -0.93
N PHE A 283 17.26 -8.90 -1.12
CA PHE A 283 17.89 -7.77 -0.43
C PHE A 283 17.29 -6.40 -0.81
N GLY A 284 17.62 -5.35 -0.08
CA GLY A 284 17.25 -3.98 -0.42
C GLY A 284 15.75 -3.71 -0.27
N LEU A 285 15.10 -4.37 0.68
CA LEU A 285 13.73 -4.07 1.09
C LEU A 285 13.73 -3.28 2.40
N PRO A 286 12.84 -2.29 2.57
CA PRO A 286 12.66 -1.56 3.83
C PRO A 286 12.48 -2.51 5.01
N ARG A 287 12.89 -2.09 6.20
CA ARG A 287 12.83 -2.92 7.41
C ARG A 287 11.42 -3.48 7.67
N LEU A 288 10.40 -2.64 7.56
CA LEU A 288 9.00 -3.05 7.80
C LEU A 288 8.52 -4.10 6.79
N LEU A 289 8.79 -3.89 5.50
CA LEU A 289 8.43 -4.86 4.46
C LEU A 289 9.22 -6.16 4.61
N THR A 290 10.51 -6.07 4.93
CA THR A 290 11.33 -7.25 5.20
C THR A 290 10.78 -8.02 6.38
N GLY A 291 10.39 -7.32 7.45
CA GLY A 291 9.87 -7.96 8.66
C GLY A 291 8.52 -8.62 8.46
N SER A 292 7.62 -8.01 7.69
CA SER A 292 6.35 -8.65 7.33
C SER A 292 6.56 -9.90 6.48
N ILE A 293 7.53 -9.89 5.55
CA ILE A 293 7.90 -11.07 4.75
C ILE A 293 8.51 -12.15 5.65
N ILE A 294 9.45 -11.82 6.54
CA ILE A 294 10.00 -12.81 7.48
C ILE A 294 8.88 -13.41 8.34
N ALA A 295 7.98 -12.58 8.88
CA ALA A 295 6.86 -13.07 9.68
C ALA A 295 5.94 -14.00 8.87
N HIS A 296 5.69 -13.70 7.59
CA HIS A 296 4.97 -14.58 6.66
C HIS A 296 5.70 -15.92 6.45
N GLU A 297 6.98 -15.89 6.06
CA GLU A 297 7.75 -17.11 5.77
C GLU A 297 8.03 -17.96 7.01
N MET A 298 8.14 -17.32 8.18
CA MET A 298 8.24 -18.03 9.45
C MET A 298 6.95 -18.77 9.81
N MET A 299 5.79 -18.29 9.34
CA MET A 299 4.54 -19.01 9.54
C MET A 299 4.50 -20.30 8.72
N HIS A 300 4.95 -20.27 7.46
CA HIS A 300 5.17 -21.50 6.68
C HIS A 300 6.13 -22.43 7.41
N ALA A 301 7.26 -21.91 7.88
CA ALA A 301 8.22 -22.72 8.62
C ALA A 301 7.57 -23.38 9.85
N TRP A 302 6.73 -22.65 10.60
CA TRP A 302 6.03 -23.15 11.78
C TRP A 302 4.96 -24.19 11.47
N LEU A 303 4.15 -23.97 10.43
CA LEU A 303 3.14 -24.93 9.99
C LEU A 303 3.75 -26.29 9.62
N HIS A 304 4.97 -26.27 9.08
CA HIS A 304 5.68 -27.45 8.59
C HIS A 304 6.77 -27.97 9.54
N SER A 305 7.09 -27.29 10.65
CA SER A 305 8.22 -27.66 11.54
C SER A 305 7.93 -28.75 12.57
N ASP A 306 6.66 -29.01 12.85
CA ASP A 306 6.20 -30.09 13.74
C ASP A 306 5.10 -30.86 13.01
N GLU A 307 5.14 -32.21 12.99
CA GLU A 307 4.10 -33.02 12.35
C GLU A 307 2.70 -32.58 12.81
N GLY A 308 1.93 -31.93 11.93
CA GLY A 308 0.68 -31.30 12.34
C GLY A 308 -0.20 -30.73 11.24
N TYR A 309 0.37 -30.08 10.22
CA TYR A 309 -0.41 -29.48 9.14
C TYR A 309 0.00 -30.09 7.80
N HIS A 310 -0.89 -30.85 7.17
CA HIS A 310 -0.65 -31.51 5.89
C HIS A 310 -1.82 -31.30 4.95
N GLY A 311 -1.52 -31.01 3.68
CA GLY A 311 -2.54 -30.88 2.63
C GLY A 311 -3.48 -29.69 2.83
N LEU A 312 -3.00 -28.60 3.41
CA LEU A 312 -3.75 -27.34 3.44
C LEU A 312 -3.93 -26.83 2.01
N SER A 313 -5.07 -26.18 1.74
CA SER A 313 -5.22 -25.42 0.50
C SER A 313 -4.38 -24.15 0.55
N ASP A 314 -3.98 -23.63 -0.62
CA ASP A 314 -3.23 -22.38 -0.73
C ASP A 314 -3.96 -21.23 -0.03
N GLU A 315 -5.29 -21.17 -0.10
CA GLU A 315 -6.09 -20.14 0.58
C GLU A 315 -5.96 -20.17 2.10
N VAL A 316 -5.89 -21.37 2.71
CA VAL A 316 -5.75 -21.51 4.16
C VAL A 316 -4.31 -21.25 4.59
N GLU A 317 -3.35 -21.85 3.90
CA GLU A 317 -1.93 -21.71 4.22
C GLU A 317 -1.44 -20.28 3.99
N GLU A 318 -1.65 -19.71 2.80
CA GLU A 318 -1.26 -18.33 2.51
C GLU A 318 -2.06 -17.32 3.33
N GLY A 319 -3.34 -17.61 3.58
CA GLY A 319 -4.21 -16.77 4.38
C GLY A 319 -3.70 -16.55 5.80
N ILE A 320 -3.37 -17.64 6.51
CA ILE A 320 -2.84 -17.52 7.87
C ILE A 320 -1.42 -16.95 7.89
N CYS A 321 -0.60 -17.22 6.87
CA CYS A 321 0.73 -16.62 6.75
C CYS A 321 0.65 -15.10 6.52
N GLN A 322 -0.27 -14.61 5.69
CA GLN A 322 -0.54 -13.18 5.51
C GLN A 322 -1.10 -12.54 6.78
N PHE A 323 -1.94 -13.25 7.52
CA PHE A 323 -2.44 -12.76 8.80
C PHE A 323 -1.31 -12.57 9.82
N MET A 324 -0.35 -13.50 9.90
CA MET A 324 0.82 -13.34 10.78
C MET A 324 1.70 -12.15 10.38
N ALA A 325 1.88 -11.90 9.08
CA ALA A 325 2.59 -10.73 8.58
C ALA A 325 1.91 -9.42 8.97
N HIS A 326 0.59 -9.35 8.82
CA HIS A 326 -0.22 -8.20 9.22
C HIS A 326 -0.19 -7.99 10.73
N MET A 327 -0.40 -9.04 11.53
CA MET A 327 -0.33 -8.96 12.99
C MET A 327 1.03 -8.46 13.49
N TRP A 328 2.13 -8.93 12.87
CA TRP A 328 3.46 -8.41 13.20
C TRP A 328 3.57 -6.92 12.91
N LEU A 329 3.08 -6.44 11.74
CA LEU A 329 3.04 -5.01 11.43
C LEU A 329 2.23 -4.24 12.48
N GLU A 330 1.07 -4.74 12.91
CA GLU A 330 0.25 -4.09 13.95
C GLU A 330 0.99 -3.98 15.28
N ALA A 331 1.70 -5.03 15.69
CA ALA A 331 2.48 -5.04 16.92
C ALA A 331 3.68 -4.07 16.89
N LYS A 332 4.13 -3.62 15.72
CA LYS A 332 5.32 -2.77 15.58
C LYS A 332 5.07 -1.27 15.64
N ARG A 333 3.88 -0.81 15.25
CA ARG A 333 3.46 0.61 15.10
C ARG A 333 4.62 1.60 15.31
N PRO A 334 5.42 1.87 14.27
CA PRO A 334 6.66 2.62 14.42
C PRO A 334 6.39 4.12 14.57
N HIS A 335 7.20 4.81 15.39
CA HIS A 335 7.15 6.27 15.55
C HIS A 335 7.65 7.02 14.31
N TYR A 336 8.46 6.37 13.46
CA TYR A 336 8.93 6.86 12.17
C TYR A 336 8.41 5.94 11.05
N GLU A 337 8.44 6.36 9.78
CA GLU A 337 7.94 5.57 8.63
C GLU A 337 6.44 5.23 8.64
N SER A 338 5.61 5.97 9.38
CA SER A 338 4.18 5.65 9.55
C SER A 338 3.42 5.50 8.22
N LYS A 339 3.78 6.28 7.18
CA LYS A 339 3.19 6.13 5.83
C LYS A 339 3.52 4.79 5.15
N LEU A 340 4.76 4.33 5.25
CA LEU A 340 5.16 3.03 4.70
C LEU A 340 4.52 1.89 5.51
N TRP A 341 4.43 2.06 6.83
CA TRP A 341 3.74 1.12 7.70
C TRP A 341 2.27 0.93 7.31
N VAL A 342 1.49 2.02 7.19
CA VAL A 342 0.09 1.95 6.73
C VAL A 342 0.02 1.36 5.31
N PHE A 343 0.96 1.72 4.41
CA PHE A 343 1.00 1.18 3.06
C PHE A 343 1.15 -0.35 3.04
N PHE A 344 2.09 -0.90 3.81
CA PHE A 344 2.31 -2.34 3.82
C PHE A 344 1.12 -3.10 4.42
N LYS A 345 0.46 -2.55 5.45
CA LYS A 345 -0.82 -3.10 5.93
C LYS A 345 -1.89 -3.07 4.84
N PHE A 346 -2.09 -1.93 4.20
CA PHE A 346 -3.05 -1.75 3.12
C PHE A 346 -2.83 -2.74 1.97
N LYS A 347 -1.56 -3.02 1.61
CA LYS A 347 -1.23 -4.00 0.56
C LYS A 347 -1.66 -5.43 0.90
N ILE A 348 -1.63 -5.82 2.17
CA ILE A 348 -2.14 -7.12 2.61
C ILE A 348 -3.68 -7.11 2.59
N GLU A 349 -4.29 -6.07 3.16
CA GLU A 349 -5.75 -5.99 3.31
C GLU A 349 -6.51 -5.90 1.99
N GLN A 350 -5.95 -5.15 1.03
CA GLN A 350 -6.53 -4.93 -0.30
C GLN A 350 -5.95 -5.86 -1.36
N ASN A 351 -5.24 -6.92 -0.96
CA ASN A 351 -4.76 -7.90 -1.92
C ASN A 351 -5.98 -8.57 -2.60
N THR A 352 -5.95 -8.61 -3.93
CA THR A 352 -7.01 -9.18 -4.77
C THR A 352 -6.69 -10.59 -5.25
N ILE A 353 -5.48 -11.09 -5.00
CA ILE A 353 -5.12 -12.47 -5.33
C ILE A 353 -5.86 -13.39 -4.36
N PRO A 354 -6.64 -14.39 -4.82
CA PRO A 354 -7.52 -15.16 -3.94
C PRO A 354 -6.81 -15.78 -2.74
N ALA A 355 -5.75 -16.57 -2.95
CA ALA A 355 -5.05 -17.27 -1.86
C ALA A 355 -4.47 -16.30 -0.80
N TYR A 356 -3.91 -15.17 -1.24
CA TYR A 356 -3.28 -14.19 -0.34
C TYR A 356 -4.27 -13.18 0.26
N GLY A 357 -5.28 -12.78 -0.51
CA GLY A 357 -6.22 -11.72 -0.16
C GLY A 357 -7.50 -12.23 0.48
N ASP A 358 -8.21 -13.14 -0.19
CA ASP A 358 -9.40 -13.78 0.36
C ASP A 358 -9.00 -14.67 1.54
N GLY A 359 -7.92 -15.43 1.40
CA GLY A 359 -7.32 -16.21 2.48
C GLY A 359 -6.96 -15.35 3.70
N PHE A 360 -6.36 -14.17 3.51
CA PHE A 360 -6.08 -13.24 4.61
C PHE A 360 -7.37 -12.76 5.28
N ARG A 361 -8.38 -12.36 4.51
CA ARG A 361 -9.67 -11.88 5.05
C ARG A 361 -10.36 -12.99 5.85
N ALA A 362 -10.33 -14.23 5.35
CA ALA A 362 -10.83 -15.40 6.05
C ALA A 362 -10.02 -15.68 7.34
N ALA A 363 -8.70 -15.73 7.28
CA ALA A 363 -7.84 -15.91 8.46
C ALA A 363 -8.11 -14.84 9.53
N ARG A 364 -8.15 -13.55 9.13
CA ARG A 364 -8.44 -12.43 10.02
C ARG A 364 -9.81 -12.57 10.67
N GLN A 365 -10.85 -12.90 9.91
CA GLN A 365 -12.19 -13.11 10.44
C GLN A 365 -12.23 -14.25 11.45
N ALA A 366 -11.58 -15.38 11.15
CA ALA A 366 -11.50 -16.53 12.04
C ALA A 366 -10.76 -16.19 13.34
N VAL A 367 -9.57 -15.59 13.23
CA VAL A 367 -8.76 -15.26 14.40
C VAL A 367 -9.41 -14.18 15.28
N TYR A 368 -10.04 -13.17 14.70
CA TYR A 368 -10.76 -12.16 15.48
C TYR A 368 -11.98 -12.74 16.20
N LYS A 369 -12.65 -13.74 15.61
CA LYS A 369 -13.81 -14.38 16.21
C LYS A 369 -13.46 -15.41 17.28
N TYR A 370 -12.43 -16.23 17.03
CA TYR A 370 -12.15 -17.40 17.85
C TYR A 370 -10.83 -17.34 18.61
N GLY A 371 -9.91 -16.45 18.24
CA GLY A 371 -8.53 -16.39 18.75
C GLY A 371 -7.56 -17.22 17.91
N LEU A 372 -6.29 -16.80 17.86
CA LEU A 372 -5.26 -17.39 16.99
C LEU A 372 -5.09 -18.89 17.25
N HIS A 373 -4.95 -19.26 18.52
CA HIS A 373 -4.71 -20.65 18.93
C HIS A 373 -5.89 -21.56 18.60
N GLN A 374 -7.14 -21.14 18.88
CA GLN A 374 -8.31 -21.95 18.51
C GLN A 374 -8.44 -22.08 17.00
N THR A 375 -8.19 -21.01 16.23
CA THR A 375 -8.18 -21.08 14.77
C THR A 375 -7.13 -22.05 14.25
N LEU A 376 -5.89 -21.98 14.74
CA LEU A 376 -4.82 -22.90 14.35
C LEU A 376 -5.15 -24.35 14.71
N GLN A 377 -5.71 -24.61 15.89
CA GLN A 377 -6.14 -25.95 16.29
C GLN A 377 -7.22 -26.49 15.36
N HIS A 378 -8.19 -25.64 14.98
CA HIS A 378 -9.23 -26.04 14.04
C HIS A 378 -8.64 -26.37 12.66
N ILE A 379 -7.80 -25.51 12.10
CA ILE A 379 -7.09 -25.75 10.83
C ILE A 379 -6.33 -27.07 10.88
N ARG A 380 -5.68 -27.39 12.01
CA ARG A 380 -4.95 -28.65 12.19
C ARG A 380 -5.87 -29.87 12.04
N THR A 381 -7.10 -29.76 12.54
CA THR A 381 -8.07 -30.85 12.56
C THR A 381 -8.88 -30.98 11.28
N THR A 382 -9.19 -29.88 10.59
CA THR A 382 -10.14 -29.84 9.48
C THR A 382 -9.51 -29.43 8.14
N GLY A 383 -8.30 -28.89 8.16
CA GLY A 383 -7.65 -28.27 7.01
C GLY A 383 -8.27 -26.95 6.56
N ASN A 384 -9.25 -26.40 7.28
CA ASN A 384 -10.04 -25.23 6.89
C ASN A 384 -10.16 -24.20 8.02
N PHE A 385 -10.63 -22.99 7.72
CA PHE A 385 -10.97 -21.99 8.74
C PHE A 385 -12.31 -22.33 9.45
N PRO A 386 -12.49 -21.96 10.74
CA PRO A 386 -13.65 -22.31 11.56
C PRO A 386 -14.92 -21.48 11.24
N PHE A 387 -15.52 -21.65 10.07
CA PHE A 387 -16.76 -20.97 9.67
C PHE A 387 -18.00 -21.84 9.69
#